data_AF-A0AA45AL84-F1
#
_entry.id   AF-A0AA45AL84-F1
#
_cell.length_a   1.000
_cell.length_b   1.000
_cell.length_c   1.000
_cell.angle_alpha   90.00
_cell.angle_beta   90.00
_cell.angle_gamma   90.00
#
_symmetry.space_group_name_H-M   'P 1'
#
loop_
_entity.id
_entity.type
_entity.pdbx_description
1 polymer ?
#
loop_
_entity_poly.entity_id
_entity_poly.type
_entity_poly.pdbx_seq_one_letter_code
_entity_poly.pdbx_strand_id
1 'polypeptide(L)'
;MRSAVHLLLGVVSALALLASASPINTSLNPSTLARRALDYQHPVYTAGGRFEYCGEVAVTPTPDTSSAAPLAADCSLIADDVGARQGAYTFAAADFKHDGWAWVAAKGTCTFAVRFDTAAARTKLLVGTNDVRFYISSSSWLAKNGRLGVKAGVTCFNGEGQKGITWGLIRTPKPV
;
A
#
# COMPACT_ATOMS: atom_id res chain seq x y z
N MET A 1 27.02 19.11 64.11
CA MET A 1 26.01 20.15 64.40
C MET A 1 25.69 20.85 63.08
N ARG A 2 24.39 20.84 62.71
CA ARG A 2 23.67 21.80 61.84
C ARG A 2 24.35 22.27 60.54
N SER A 3 23.77 21.84 59.40
CA SER A 3 23.15 22.79 58.47
C SER A 3 22.35 22.04 57.41
N ALA A 4 21.03 22.19 57.51
CA ALA A 4 20.07 21.83 56.48
C ALA A 4 20.03 22.95 55.44
N VAL A 5 20.04 22.58 54.16
CA VAL A 5 19.64 23.48 53.08
C VAL A 5 18.52 22.79 52.31
N HIS A 6 17.31 23.29 52.53
CA HIS A 6 16.15 23.03 51.70
C HIS A 6 16.37 23.66 50.32
N LEU A 7 16.22 22.89 49.25
CA LEU A 7 15.97 23.44 47.92
C LEU A 7 14.83 22.68 47.23
N LEU A 8 13.65 23.27 47.42
CA LEU A 8 12.49 23.39 46.55
C LEU A 8 12.32 22.41 45.36
N LEU A 9 11.16 21.76 45.42
CA LEU A 9 10.43 21.07 44.35
C LEU A 9 10.46 21.86 43.03
N GLY A 10 10.86 21.18 41.96
CA GLY A 10 10.56 21.54 40.57
C GLY A 10 9.88 20.37 39.87
N VAL A 11 8.56 20.21 40.08
CA VAL A 11 7.74 19.27 39.32
C VAL A 11 7.47 19.90 37.96
N VAL A 12 8.25 19.53 36.94
CA VAL A 12 7.93 19.88 35.56
C VAL A 12 6.95 18.84 35.03
N SER A 13 5.65 19.13 35.20
CA SER A 13 4.57 18.40 34.52
C SER A 13 4.63 18.69 33.03
N ALA A 14 5.22 17.77 32.25
CA ALA A 14 5.04 17.76 30.81
C ALA A 14 3.64 17.18 30.49
N LEU A 15 2.65 18.06 30.30
CA LEU A 15 1.40 17.69 29.65
C LEU A 15 1.69 17.35 28.19
N ALA A 16 1.77 16.07 27.85
CA ALA A 16 1.66 15.63 26.47
C ALA A 16 0.19 15.79 26.03
N LEU A 17 -0.10 16.78 25.19
CA LEU A 17 -1.37 16.84 24.47
C LEU A 17 -1.43 15.66 23.50
N LEU A 18 -2.14 14.60 23.89
CA LEU A 18 -2.67 13.62 22.95
C LEU A 18 -3.76 14.31 22.14
N ALA A 19 -3.46 14.70 20.90
CA ALA A 19 -4.48 15.01 19.92
C ALA A 19 -5.20 13.70 19.56
N SER A 20 -6.24 13.36 20.31
CA SER A 20 -7.17 12.30 19.96
C SER A 20 -7.98 12.74 18.74
N ALA A 21 -7.69 12.18 17.57
CA ALA A 21 -8.60 12.29 16.44
C ALA A 21 -9.90 11.54 16.81
N SER A 22 -10.99 12.28 17.01
CA SER A 22 -12.30 11.70 17.29
C SER A 22 -12.87 11.01 16.04
N PRO A 23 -13.53 9.84 16.17
CA PRO A 23 -14.22 9.22 15.05
C PRO A 23 -15.51 9.99 14.76
N ILE A 24 -15.68 10.47 13.52
CA ILE A 24 -16.93 11.06 13.07
C ILE A 24 -17.93 9.94 12.78
N ASN A 25 -19.02 9.97 13.53
CA ASN A 25 -20.16 9.07 13.45
C ASN A 25 -21.21 9.71 12.51
N THR A 26 -21.36 9.22 11.29
CA THR A 26 -22.49 9.56 10.43
C THR A 26 -23.09 8.30 9.84
N SER A 27 -24.29 7.99 10.32
CA SER A 27 -25.19 6.91 9.90
C SER A 27 -25.70 7.16 8.47
N LEU A 28 -25.45 6.21 7.56
CA LEU A 28 -26.20 6.03 6.32
C LEU A 28 -26.49 4.53 6.13
N ASN A 29 -27.74 4.22 5.79
CA ASN A 29 -28.33 2.88 5.85
C ASN A 29 -27.67 1.90 4.84
N PRO A 30 -27.15 0.71 5.25
CA PRO A 30 -26.08 -0.01 4.54
C PRO A 30 -26.49 -1.36 3.92
N SER A 31 -27.77 -1.66 3.70
CA SER A 31 -28.19 -3.08 3.81
C SER A 31 -28.17 -4.00 2.58
N THR A 32 -27.82 -3.58 1.35
CA THR A 32 -27.73 -4.54 0.22
C THR A 32 -26.44 -4.50 -0.62
N LEU A 33 -25.69 -3.40 -0.60
CA LEU A 33 -24.39 -3.30 -1.28
C LEU A 33 -23.18 -3.43 -0.34
N ALA A 34 -23.37 -3.25 0.98
CA ALA A 34 -22.28 -3.29 1.95
C ALA A 34 -21.81 -4.71 2.33
N ARG A 35 -22.64 -5.75 2.15
CA ARG A 35 -22.23 -7.13 2.53
C ARG A 35 -21.29 -7.81 1.54
N ARG A 36 -21.21 -7.35 0.28
CA ARG A 36 -20.17 -7.79 -0.68
C ARG A 36 -18.95 -6.85 -0.71
N ALA A 37 -19.03 -5.71 -0.04
CA ALA A 37 -18.00 -4.66 -0.03
C ALA A 37 -16.94 -4.81 1.08
N LEU A 38 -17.05 -5.82 1.95
CA LEU A 38 -16.10 -6.07 3.05
C LEU A 38 -15.09 -7.19 2.76
N ASP A 39 -15.28 -7.96 1.68
CA ASP A 39 -14.34 -9.04 1.30
C ASP A 39 -13.62 -8.83 -0.04
N TYR A 40 -14.11 -7.97 -0.95
CA TYR A 40 -13.55 -7.93 -2.31
C TYR A 40 -13.49 -6.57 -3.03
N GLN A 41 -14.11 -5.48 -2.55
CA GLN A 41 -14.01 -4.16 -3.21
C GLN A 41 -14.24 -3.03 -2.19
N HIS A 42 -13.23 -2.21 -1.90
CA HIS A 42 -13.39 -1.04 -1.01
C HIS A 42 -13.32 0.29 -1.78
N PRO A 43 -14.44 1.03 -1.91
CA PRO A 43 -14.40 2.46 -2.24
C PRO A 43 -14.21 3.31 -0.96
N VAL A 44 -13.14 4.10 -0.90
CA VAL A 44 -12.90 5.11 0.17
C VAL A 44 -13.42 6.48 -0.25
N TYR A 45 -14.43 6.97 0.47
CA TYR A 45 -15.16 8.20 0.16
C TYR A 45 -14.28 9.45 0.32
N THR A 46 -14.36 10.38 -0.62
CA THR A 46 -13.89 11.76 -0.44
C THR A 46 -14.96 12.77 -0.88
N ALA A 47 -14.96 13.94 -0.25
CA ALA A 47 -15.85 15.06 -0.58
C ALA A 47 -15.57 15.51 -2.03
N GLY A 48 -16.35 15.00 -2.99
CA GLY A 48 -16.13 15.16 -4.43
C GLY A 48 -16.56 13.96 -5.28
N GLY A 49 -16.71 12.77 -4.66
CA GLY A 49 -17.53 11.68 -5.21
C GLY A 49 -16.99 10.90 -6.42
N ARG A 50 -15.71 10.98 -6.79
CA ARG A 50 -15.16 10.18 -7.91
C ARG A 50 -14.02 9.28 -7.41
N PHE A 51 -14.27 7.97 -7.42
CA PHE A 51 -13.32 6.94 -6.97
C PHE A 51 -12.38 6.51 -8.10
N GLU A 52 -11.11 6.22 -7.76
CA GLU A 52 -10.19 5.43 -8.57
C GLU A 52 -10.18 4.01 -8.01
N TYR A 53 -10.71 3.04 -8.76
CA TYR A 53 -10.71 1.63 -8.38
C TYR A 53 -9.91 0.82 -9.41
N CYS A 54 -8.91 0.09 -8.93
CA CYS A 54 -8.11 -0.83 -9.72
C CYS A 54 -8.70 -2.23 -9.58
N GLY A 55 -9.23 -2.79 -10.67
CA GLY A 55 -9.90 -4.08 -10.62
C GLY A 55 -8.92 -5.24 -10.56
N GLU A 56 -9.21 -6.23 -9.70
CA GLU A 56 -8.61 -7.58 -9.67
C GLU A 56 -8.98 -8.41 -10.93
N VAL A 57 -9.09 -7.79 -12.10
CA VAL A 57 -9.59 -8.47 -13.30
C VAL A 57 -8.49 -9.38 -13.85
N ALA A 58 -8.69 -10.70 -13.69
CA ALA A 58 -7.96 -11.84 -14.27
C ALA A 58 -6.68 -11.46 -15.02
N VAL A 59 -5.63 -11.11 -14.28
CA VAL A 59 -4.33 -10.81 -14.87
C VAL A 59 -3.55 -12.10 -14.92
N THR A 60 -3.10 -12.52 -16.10
CA THR A 60 -2.08 -13.55 -16.20
C THR A 60 -0.76 -12.93 -15.72
N PRO A 61 -0.25 -13.26 -14.52
CA PRO A 61 0.99 -12.70 -14.04
C PRO A 61 2.10 -13.22 -14.95
N THR A 62 2.99 -12.34 -15.38
CA THR A 62 4.20 -12.74 -16.10
C THR A 62 5.30 -12.97 -15.08
N PRO A 63 5.76 -14.22 -14.87
CA PRO A 63 6.82 -14.51 -13.92
C PRO A 63 8.19 -14.09 -14.44
N ASP A 64 9.01 -13.57 -13.53
CA ASP A 64 10.45 -13.44 -13.64
C ASP A 64 11.09 -14.47 -12.70
N THR A 65 11.69 -15.49 -13.30
CA THR A 65 12.38 -16.57 -12.57
C THR A 65 13.90 -16.45 -12.64
N SER A 66 14.40 -15.31 -13.12
CA SER A 66 15.83 -15.05 -13.25
C SER A 66 16.51 -14.89 -11.89
N SER A 67 17.84 -14.89 -11.89
CA SER A 67 18.63 -14.52 -10.71
C SER A 67 18.45 -13.07 -10.28
N ALA A 68 17.75 -12.23 -11.05
CA ALA A 68 17.39 -10.86 -10.71
C ALA A 68 16.07 -10.77 -9.91
N ALA A 69 15.25 -11.82 -9.89
CA ALA A 69 14.02 -11.84 -9.12
C ALA A 69 14.27 -11.76 -7.59
N PRO A 70 13.37 -11.11 -6.82
CA PRO A 70 13.46 -11.07 -5.36
C PRO A 70 13.20 -12.44 -4.73
N LEU A 71 13.55 -12.60 -3.45
CA LEU A 71 13.24 -13.82 -2.70
C LEU A 71 11.74 -13.90 -2.41
N ALA A 72 11.16 -15.08 -2.60
CA ALA A 72 9.75 -15.33 -2.34
C ALA A 72 9.39 -15.10 -0.86
N ALA A 73 10.27 -15.51 0.06
CA ALA A 73 10.09 -15.28 1.49
C ALA A 73 9.98 -13.79 1.84
N ASP A 74 10.83 -12.95 1.24
CA ASP A 74 10.79 -11.50 1.43
C ASP A 74 9.47 -10.90 0.92
N CYS A 75 8.96 -11.39 -0.22
CA CYS A 75 7.67 -10.94 -0.74
C CYS A 75 6.52 -11.38 0.18
N SER A 76 6.54 -12.59 0.74
CA SER A 76 5.53 -13.02 1.72
C SER A 76 5.53 -12.15 2.98
N LEU A 77 6.70 -11.73 3.47
CA LEU A 77 6.79 -10.80 4.59
C LEU A 77 6.16 -9.44 4.29
N ILE A 78 6.14 -8.99 3.03
CA ILE A 78 5.35 -7.83 2.63
C ILE A 78 3.88 -8.14 2.88
N ALA A 79 3.34 -9.22 2.29
CA ALA A 79 1.92 -9.57 2.40
C ALA A 79 1.44 -9.66 3.86
N ASP A 80 2.26 -10.21 4.75
CA ASP A 80 1.96 -10.28 6.19
C ASP A 80 1.94 -8.88 6.83
N ASP A 81 2.95 -8.05 6.56
CA ASP A 81 3.07 -6.70 7.14
C ASP A 81 1.96 -5.75 6.64
N VAL A 82 1.58 -5.84 5.35
CA VAL A 82 0.46 -5.08 4.81
C VAL A 82 -0.88 -5.65 5.26
N GLY A 83 -1.00 -6.98 5.36
CA GLY A 83 -2.22 -7.66 5.79
C GLY A 83 -2.59 -7.37 7.25
N ALA A 84 -1.61 -7.02 8.08
CA ALA A 84 -1.83 -6.56 9.45
C ALA A 84 -2.36 -5.11 9.54
N ARG A 85 -2.46 -4.39 8.41
CA ARG A 85 -2.83 -2.97 8.35
C ARG A 85 -4.04 -2.76 7.44
N GLN A 86 -5.03 -1.99 7.92
CA GLN A 86 -6.11 -1.51 7.07
C GLN A 86 -5.74 -0.14 6.48
N GLY A 87 -6.02 0.06 5.19
CA GLY A 87 -5.87 1.36 4.55
C GLY A 87 -5.45 1.28 3.08
N ALA A 88 -4.88 2.38 2.60
CA ALA A 88 -4.36 2.50 1.25
C ALA A 88 -3.11 3.39 1.22
N TYR A 89 -2.26 3.13 0.24
CA TYR A 89 -1.15 3.98 -0.15
C TYR A 89 -1.64 5.02 -1.16
N THR A 90 -1.26 6.27 -0.96
CA THR A 90 -1.60 7.36 -1.88
C THR A 90 -0.35 7.83 -2.59
N PHE A 91 -0.42 7.92 -3.92
CA PHE A 91 0.64 8.46 -4.77
C PHE A 91 0.13 9.68 -5.51
N ALA A 92 1.01 10.65 -5.72
CA ALA A 92 0.89 11.72 -6.69
C ALA A 92 1.73 11.43 -7.94
N ALA A 93 1.51 12.17 -9.02
CA ALA A 93 2.25 11.98 -10.27
C ALA A 93 3.78 12.08 -10.11
N ALA A 94 4.25 12.88 -9.15
CA ALA A 94 5.67 13.07 -8.84
C ALA A 94 6.33 11.87 -8.15
N ASP A 95 5.56 10.96 -7.55
CA ASP A 95 6.10 9.80 -6.84
C ASP A 95 6.61 8.71 -7.80
N PHE A 96 6.19 8.77 -9.07
CA PHE A 96 6.62 7.86 -10.14
C PHE A 96 7.94 8.36 -10.75
N LYS A 97 9.07 7.82 -10.27
CA LYS A 97 10.44 8.24 -10.63
C LYS A 97 10.83 7.85 -12.07
N HIS A 98 12.11 7.99 -12.42
CA HIS A 98 12.61 7.91 -13.81
C HIS A 98 12.31 6.58 -14.52
N ASP A 99 12.26 5.46 -13.80
CA ASP A 99 11.88 4.13 -14.32
C ASP A 99 10.34 3.92 -14.37
N GLY A 100 9.59 4.91 -13.92
CA GLY A 100 8.14 4.96 -13.87
C GLY A 100 7.53 4.23 -12.69
N TRP A 101 8.32 3.63 -11.80
CA TRP A 101 7.80 2.91 -10.65
C TRP A 101 7.60 3.83 -9.44
N ALA A 102 6.50 3.62 -8.74
CA ALA A 102 6.26 4.10 -7.39
C ALA A 102 6.24 2.88 -6.46
N TRP A 103 7.01 2.94 -5.36
CA TRP A 103 7.13 1.83 -4.43
C TRP A 103 6.06 1.92 -3.36
N VAL A 104 5.41 0.80 -3.10
CA VAL A 104 4.30 0.70 -2.14
C VAL A 104 4.82 0.14 -0.82
N ALA A 105 5.50 -1.00 -0.89
CA ALA A 105 6.05 -1.68 0.27
C ALA A 105 7.30 -2.47 -0.13
N ALA A 106 8.24 -2.59 0.79
CA ALA A 106 9.47 -3.35 0.59
C ALA A 106 9.86 -4.10 1.86
N LYS A 107 10.41 -5.31 1.69
CA LYS A 107 11.07 -6.12 2.72
C LYS A 107 12.22 -6.86 2.07
N GLY A 108 13.39 -6.84 2.72
CA GLY A 108 14.57 -7.53 2.22
C GLY A 108 14.88 -7.20 0.76
N THR A 109 14.84 -8.22 -0.10
CA THR A 109 15.10 -8.10 -1.54
C THR A 109 13.85 -7.78 -2.36
N CYS A 110 12.65 -7.82 -1.78
CA CYS A 110 11.38 -7.66 -2.49
C CYS A 110 10.79 -6.26 -2.32
N THR A 111 10.25 -5.73 -3.41
CA THR A 111 9.44 -4.51 -3.43
C THR A 111 8.19 -4.76 -4.25
N PHE A 112 7.02 -4.51 -3.64
CA PHE A 112 5.78 -4.34 -4.40
C PHE A 112 5.74 -2.89 -4.90
N ALA A 113 5.64 -2.73 -6.21
CA ALA A 113 5.64 -1.43 -6.88
C ALA A 113 4.55 -1.37 -7.95
N VAL A 114 4.15 -0.15 -8.27
CA VAL A 114 3.16 0.14 -9.31
C VAL A 114 3.70 1.16 -10.31
N ARG A 115 3.26 1.08 -11.55
CA ARG A 115 3.67 1.98 -12.62
C ARG A 115 2.52 2.21 -13.58
N PHE A 116 2.27 3.45 -14.00
CA PHE A 116 1.38 3.73 -15.12
C PHE A 116 1.98 3.20 -16.43
N ASP A 117 1.18 2.57 -17.27
CA ASP A 117 1.64 2.02 -18.55
C ASP A 117 2.18 3.12 -19.48
N THR A 118 1.70 4.35 -19.34
CA THR A 118 2.25 5.53 -20.02
C THR A 118 2.53 6.67 -19.03
N ALA A 119 3.58 7.45 -19.28
CA ALA A 119 3.93 8.59 -18.42
C ALA A 119 2.86 9.71 -18.44
N ALA A 120 2.17 9.89 -19.57
CA ALA A 120 1.09 10.87 -19.70
C ALA A 120 -0.15 10.53 -18.86
N ALA A 121 -0.33 9.26 -18.49
CA ALA A 121 -1.44 8.82 -17.64
C ALA A 121 -1.20 9.05 -16.14
N ARG A 122 0.02 9.47 -15.74
CA ARG A 122 0.39 9.66 -14.33
C ARG A 122 -0.51 10.70 -13.68
N THR A 123 -1.20 10.27 -12.63
CA THR A 123 -2.09 11.09 -11.81
C THR A 123 -1.98 10.62 -10.36
N LYS A 124 -2.91 11.06 -9.51
CA LYS A 124 -3.12 10.44 -8.21
C LYS A 124 -3.41 8.94 -8.39
N LEU A 125 -2.95 8.11 -7.47
CA LEU A 125 -3.27 6.68 -7.44
C LEU A 125 -3.46 6.25 -5.99
N LEU A 126 -4.45 5.40 -5.75
CA LEU A 126 -4.69 4.73 -4.49
C LEU A 126 -4.44 3.23 -4.67
N VAL A 127 -3.66 2.64 -3.78
CA VAL A 127 -3.39 1.19 -3.75
C VAL A 127 -3.78 0.66 -2.37
N GLY A 128 -4.78 -0.20 -2.29
CA GLY A 128 -5.24 -0.77 -1.03
C GLY A 128 -4.24 -1.76 -0.42
N THR A 129 -4.18 -1.87 0.90
CA THR A 129 -3.33 -2.89 1.55
C THR A 129 -3.77 -4.32 1.18
N ASN A 130 -5.07 -4.53 0.96
CA ASN A 130 -5.63 -5.80 0.48
C ASN A 130 -5.19 -6.15 -0.94
N ASP A 131 -5.07 -5.16 -1.84
CA ASP A 131 -4.61 -5.35 -3.21
C ASP A 131 -3.19 -5.93 -3.24
N VAL A 132 -2.31 -5.34 -2.41
CA VAL A 132 -0.93 -5.81 -2.25
C VAL A 132 -0.91 -7.25 -1.73
N ARG A 133 -1.69 -7.53 -0.68
CA ARG A 133 -1.80 -8.87 -0.09
C ARG A 133 -2.33 -9.89 -1.09
N PHE A 134 -3.41 -9.56 -1.80
CA PHE A 134 -4.02 -10.42 -2.80
C PHE A 134 -3.04 -10.73 -3.94
N TYR A 135 -2.36 -9.71 -4.47
CA TYR A 135 -1.42 -9.89 -5.57
C TYR A 135 -0.25 -10.81 -5.21
N ILE A 136 0.35 -10.62 -4.03
CA ILE A 136 1.47 -11.45 -3.57
C ILE A 136 1.00 -12.89 -3.35
N SER A 137 -0.11 -13.07 -2.61
CA SER A 137 -0.64 -14.40 -2.30
C SER A 137 -1.06 -15.16 -3.55
N SER A 138 -1.75 -14.50 -4.50
CA SER A 138 -2.19 -15.10 -5.77
C SER A 138 -1.05 -15.38 -6.74
N SER A 139 0.12 -14.77 -6.55
CA SER A 139 1.32 -15.00 -7.38
C SER A 139 2.27 -16.04 -6.78
N SER A 140 2.13 -16.40 -5.51
CA SER A 140 3.08 -17.22 -4.76
C SER A 140 3.40 -18.58 -5.41
N TRP A 141 2.44 -19.19 -6.10
CA TRP A 141 2.60 -20.47 -6.82
C TRP A 141 3.57 -20.39 -8.01
N LEU A 142 3.88 -19.18 -8.50
CA LEU A 142 4.87 -18.95 -9.56
C LEU A 142 6.31 -18.95 -9.02
N ALA A 143 6.51 -19.03 -7.71
CA ALA A 143 7.83 -18.99 -7.13
C ALA A 143 8.68 -20.19 -7.57
N LYS A 144 9.91 -19.92 -8.03
CA LYS A 144 10.86 -20.95 -8.49
C LYS A 144 12.22 -20.75 -7.84
N ASN A 145 12.79 -21.82 -7.28
CA ASN A 145 14.09 -21.79 -6.58
C ASN A 145 14.14 -20.72 -5.47
N GLY A 146 13.03 -20.52 -4.75
CA GLY A 146 12.91 -19.51 -3.70
C GLY A 146 12.80 -18.06 -4.19
N ARG A 147 12.55 -17.82 -5.48
CA ARG A 147 12.41 -16.48 -6.07
C ARG A 147 10.99 -16.23 -6.59
N LEU A 148 10.51 -15.00 -6.47
CA LEU A 148 9.18 -14.57 -6.90
C LEU A 148 9.20 -13.17 -7.52
N GLY A 149 9.66 -13.06 -8.77
CA GLY A 149 9.44 -11.86 -9.57
C GLY A 149 8.18 -12.05 -10.40
N VAL A 150 7.26 -11.09 -10.41
CA VAL A 150 6.03 -11.15 -11.22
C VAL A 150 5.60 -9.75 -11.62
N LYS A 151 4.96 -9.63 -12.78
CA LYS A 151 4.31 -8.40 -13.25
C LYS A 151 2.92 -8.68 -13.79
N ALA A 152 2.01 -7.73 -13.63
CA ALA A 152 0.61 -7.86 -14.03
C ALA A 152 0.07 -6.52 -14.48
N GLY A 153 -0.52 -6.47 -15.69
CA GLY A 153 -1.32 -5.32 -16.13
C GLY A 153 -2.67 -5.28 -15.44
N VAL A 154 -2.96 -4.17 -14.78
CA VAL A 154 -4.16 -3.89 -13.99
C VAL A 154 -4.87 -2.71 -14.61
N THR A 155 -6.19 -2.82 -14.72
CA THR A 155 -7.01 -1.72 -15.21
C THR A 155 -7.63 -0.98 -14.03
N CYS A 156 -7.41 0.32 -13.98
CA CYS A 156 -8.04 1.22 -13.02
C CYS A 156 -9.08 2.11 -13.71
N PHE A 157 -10.24 2.26 -13.09
CA PHE A 157 -11.30 3.14 -13.56
C PHE A 157 -11.42 4.33 -12.64
N ASN A 158 -11.58 5.50 -13.24
CA ASN A 158 -11.94 6.71 -12.52
C ASN A 158 -13.04 7.47 -13.24
N GLY A 159 -13.55 8.53 -12.62
CA GLY A 159 -14.53 9.42 -13.23
C GLY A 159 -14.04 10.21 -14.45
N GLU A 160 -12.84 9.90 -14.99
CA GLU A 160 -12.22 10.44 -16.20
C GLU A 160 -11.96 9.35 -17.26
N GLY A 161 -12.07 8.06 -16.93
CA GLY A 161 -11.88 6.94 -17.86
C GLY A 161 -11.06 5.77 -17.31
N GLN A 162 -10.60 4.92 -18.23
CA GLN A 162 -9.79 3.74 -17.96
C GLN A 162 -8.29 4.08 -18.01
N LYS A 163 -7.50 3.59 -17.04
CA LYS A 163 -6.05 3.74 -16.98
C LYS A 163 -5.39 2.38 -16.80
N GLY A 164 -4.35 2.11 -17.60
CA GLY A 164 -3.52 0.92 -17.46
C GLY A 164 -2.39 1.14 -16.46
N ILE A 165 -2.29 0.25 -15.47
CA ILE A 165 -1.26 0.23 -14.44
C ILE A 165 -0.58 -1.13 -14.48
N THR A 166 0.73 -1.19 -14.40
CA THR A 166 1.45 -2.43 -14.11
C THR A 166 1.71 -2.54 -12.60
N TRP A 167 1.29 -3.65 -11.98
CA TRP A 167 1.76 -4.07 -10.64
C TRP A 167 2.96 -4.99 -10.80
N GLY A 168 3.90 -4.95 -9.84
CA GLY A 168 5.07 -5.82 -9.89
C GLY A 168 5.68 -6.14 -8.54
N LEU A 169 6.14 -7.39 -8.40
CA LEU A 169 7.13 -7.81 -7.41
C LEU A 169 8.49 -7.74 -8.07
N ILE A 170 9.24 -6.72 -7.68
CA ILE A 170 10.55 -6.40 -8.26
C ILE A 170 11.63 -6.47 -7.19
N ARG A 171 12.88 -6.64 -7.62
CA ARG A 171 14.01 -6.56 -6.70
C ARG A 171 14.17 -5.14 -6.19
N THR A 172 14.28 -4.99 -4.88
CA THR A 172 14.67 -3.72 -4.25
C THR A 172 16.05 -3.31 -4.77
N PRO A 173 16.20 -2.12 -5.37
CA PRO A 173 17.50 -1.59 -5.73
C PRO A 173 18.41 -1.54 -4.50
N LYS A 174 19.67 -1.92 -4.68
CA LYS A 174 20.67 -1.68 -3.64
C LYS A 174 20.77 -0.16 -3.43
N PRO A 175 20.81 0.32 -2.17
CA PRO A 175 21.29 1.67 -1.90
C PRO A 175 22.64 1.82 -2.59
N VAL A 176 22.79 2.85 -3.41
CA VAL A 176 24.08 3.25 -3.99
C VAL A 176 24.88 3.95 -2.90
#